data_AF-A0A444PXB4-F1
#
_entry.id   AF-A0A444PXB4-F1
#
_cell.length_a   1.000
_cell.length_b   1.000
_cell.length_c   1.000
_cell.angle_alpha   90.00
_cell.angle_beta   90.00
_cell.angle_gamma   90.00
#
_symmetry.space_group_name_H-M   'P 1'
#
loop_
_entity.id
_entity.type
_entity.pdbx_description
1 polymer ?
#
loop_
_entity_poly.entity_id
_entity_poly.type
_entity_poly.pdbx_seq_one_letter_code
_entity_poly.pdbx_strand_id
1 'polypeptide(L)'
;MNSERQDPIDRRAARHAALGDPARLRIVDLLTLGDLSPSEIRVALGMPANLVTHHLNTLEAVGMVSRSRSEADKRRSYVRLSPTALDGLIPGVVEHAERVVFVCTANSARSQLAAALWKQQSAIPAASGGTHPSPRIDDGAVAAAERHHLALTDARPRALSEIITPNDFVVTVCDNAHEELGVTGNLHWSIPDPVRIGTAAAFDTTYAELQRRISDLAPRLAAS
;
A
#
# COMPACT_ATOMS: atom_id res chain seq x y z
N MET A 1 -11.07 0.50 34.93
CA MET A 1 -9.90 -0.40 34.94
C MET A 1 -10.40 -1.77 34.52
N ASN A 2 -10.15 -2.35 33.35
CA ASN A 2 -9.17 -2.14 32.29
C ASN A 2 -9.89 -1.91 30.95
N SER A 3 -9.65 -0.77 30.31
CA SER A 3 -9.81 -0.64 28.86
C SER A 3 -8.58 -1.32 28.27
N GLU A 4 -8.61 -2.66 28.18
CA GLU A 4 -7.66 -3.39 27.35
C GLU A 4 -7.70 -2.75 25.96
N ARG A 5 -6.61 -2.08 25.59
CA ARG A 5 -6.38 -1.66 24.21
C ARG A 5 -6.33 -2.95 23.41
N GLN A 6 -7.47 -3.38 22.86
CA GLN A 6 -7.53 -4.52 21.95
C GLN A 6 -6.45 -4.35 20.88
N ASP A 7 -5.75 -5.43 20.58
CA ASP A 7 -4.74 -5.45 19.52
C ASP A 7 -5.36 -4.82 18.24
N PRO A 8 -4.68 -3.84 17.60
CA PRO A 8 -5.12 -3.28 16.33
C PRO A 8 -5.51 -4.35 15.29
N ILE A 9 -4.83 -5.50 15.28
CA ILE A 9 -5.14 -6.64 14.40
C ILE A 9 -6.45 -7.30 14.80
N ASP A 10 -6.67 -7.59 16.08
CA ASP A 10 -7.92 -8.21 16.57
C ASP A 10 -9.12 -7.32 16.30
N ARG A 11 -8.97 -6.00 16.52
CA ARG A 11 -10.01 -5.02 16.21
C ARG A 11 -10.32 -4.99 14.72
N ARG A 12 -9.30 -5.04 13.85
CA ARG A 12 -9.47 -5.13 12.39
C ARG A 12 -10.16 -6.44 11.99
N ALA A 13 -9.77 -7.56 12.58
CA ALA A 13 -10.38 -8.87 12.32
C ALA A 13 -11.86 -8.89 12.69
N ALA A 14 -12.24 -8.33 13.86
CA ALA A 14 -13.63 -8.20 14.28
C ALA A 14 -14.46 -7.36 13.29
N ARG A 15 -13.91 -6.25 12.79
CA ARG A 15 -14.57 -5.42 11.76
C ARG A 15 -14.70 -6.17 10.43
N HIS A 16 -13.70 -6.93 10.00
CA HIS A 16 -13.83 -7.78 8.81
C HIS A 16 -14.89 -8.87 9.00
N ALA A 17 -14.97 -9.50 10.17
CA ALA A 17 -16.00 -10.48 10.47
C ALA A 17 -17.41 -9.86 10.41
N ALA A 18 -17.57 -8.63 10.91
CA ALA A 18 -18.79 -7.87 10.73
C ALA A 18 -19.06 -7.59 9.24
N LEU A 19 -18.08 -7.12 8.48
CA LEU A 19 -18.25 -6.79 7.06
C LEU A 19 -18.33 -8.01 6.13
N GLY A 20 -18.07 -9.23 6.61
CA GLY A 20 -18.21 -10.46 5.83
C GLY A 20 -19.65 -10.83 5.43
N ASP A 21 -20.63 -10.01 5.80
CA ASP A 21 -22.05 -10.20 5.50
C ASP A 21 -22.53 -9.14 4.48
N PRO A 22 -23.14 -9.55 3.35
CA PRO A 22 -23.59 -8.63 2.30
C PRO A 22 -24.61 -7.58 2.76
N ALA A 23 -25.48 -7.91 3.73
CA ALA A 23 -26.45 -6.96 4.26
C ALA A 23 -25.76 -5.85 5.05
N ARG A 24 -24.75 -6.21 5.87
CA ARG A 24 -23.99 -5.24 6.65
C ARG A 24 -23.12 -4.34 5.77
N LEU A 25 -22.55 -4.87 4.69
CA LEU A 25 -21.87 -4.05 3.68
C LEU A 25 -22.80 -3.00 3.08
N ARG A 26 -23.98 -3.41 2.61
CA ARG A 26 -24.97 -2.48 2.04
C ARG A 26 -25.44 -1.42 3.03
N ILE A 27 -25.58 -1.77 4.32
CA ILE A 27 -25.89 -0.81 5.37
C ILE A 27 -24.76 0.22 5.49
N VAL A 28 -23.50 -0.23 5.54
CA VAL A 28 -22.35 0.67 5.62
C VAL A 28 -22.26 1.57 4.38
N ASP A 29 -22.48 1.04 3.17
CA ASP A 29 -22.50 1.80 1.92
C ASP A 29 -23.54 2.92 1.97
N LEU A 30 -24.77 2.62 2.40
CA LEU A 30 -25.81 3.64 2.57
C LEU A 30 -25.39 4.74 3.55
N LEU A 31 -24.75 4.36 4.67
CA LEU A 31 -24.31 5.29 5.71
C LEU A 31 -23.08 6.12 5.31
N THR A 32 -22.40 5.78 4.19
CA THR A 32 -21.38 6.68 3.61
C THR A 32 -21.99 7.94 3.01
N LEU A 33 -23.28 7.90 2.64
CA LEU A 33 -23.99 9.03 2.03
C LEU A 33 -24.67 9.92 3.08
N GLY A 34 -25.00 9.38 4.26
CA GLY A 34 -25.61 10.15 5.35
C GLY A 34 -26.26 9.28 6.42
N ASP A 35 -26.79 9.94 7.44
CA ASP A 35 -27.43 9.29 8.58
C ASP A 35 -28.83 8.78 8.22
N LEU A 36 -29.15 7.56 8.64
CA LEU A 36 -30.44 6.91 8.34
C LEU A 36 -31.07 6.31 9.59
N SER A 37 -32.39 6.42 9.72
CA SER A 37 -33.12 5.67 10.74
C SER A 37 -33.22 4.18 10.37
N PRO A 38 -33.38 3.28 11.36
CA PRO A 38 -33.56 1.85 11.08
C PRO A 38 -34.71 1.55 10.11
N SER A 39 -35.78 2.36 10.15
CA SER A 39 -36.91 2.24 9.23
C SER A 39 -36.54 2.60 7.78
N GLU A 40 -35.68 3.60 7.57
CA GLU A 40 -35.20 3.99 6.24
C GLU A 40 -34.26 2.92 5.67
N ILE A 41 -33.34 2.39 6.49
CA ILE A 41 -32.46 1.27 6.10
C ILE A 41 -33.30 0.04 5.71
N ARG A 42 -34.33 -0.26 6.50
CA ARG A 42 -35.27 -1.35 6.24
C ARG A 42 -35.94 -1.21 4.88
N VAL A 43 -36.46 -0.03 4.57
CA VAL A 43 -37.13 0.27 3.29
C VAL A 43 -36.13 0.20 2.14
N ALA A 44 -34.96 0.83 2.27
CA ALA A 44 -33.93 0.88 1.24
C ALA A 44 -33.40 -0.51 0.86
N LEU A 45 -33.29 -1.42 1.84
CA LEU A 45 -32.73 -2.75 1.63
C LEU A 45 -33.78 -3.87 1.53
N GLY A 46 -35.07 -3.56 1.67
CA GLY A 46 -36.16 -4.55 1.63
C GLY A 46 -36.08 -5.61 2.73
N MET A 47 -35.52 -5.27 3.90
CA MET A 47 -35.24 -6.23 4.97
C MET A 47 -36.35 -6.26 6.05
N PRO A 48 -36.51 -7.36 6.79
CA PRO A 48 -37.31 -7.37 8.02
C PRO A 48 -36.70 -6.50 9.14
N ALA A 49 -37.54 -5.91 10.00
CA ALA A 49 -37.08 -4.99 11.06
C ALA A 49 -36.17 -5.65 12.11
N ASN A 50 -36.45 -6.91 12.46
CA ASN A 50 -35.61 -7.70 13.36
C ASN A 50 -34.21 -7.95 12.76
N LEU A 51 -34.14 -8.21 11.46
CA LEU A 51 -32.88 -8.43 10.76
C LEU A 51 -32.02 -7.16 10.70
N VAL A 52 -32.63 -6.01 10.37
CA VAL A 52 -31.94 -4.70 10.44
C VAL A 52 -31.41 -4.44 11.84
N THR A 53 -32.20 -4.70 12.88
CA THR A 53 -31.77 -4.52 14.28
C THR A 53 -30.58 -5.41 14.62
N HIS A 54 -30.60 -6.68 14.21
CA HIS A 54 -29.49 -7.61 14.41
C HIS A 54 -28.20 -7.13 13.74
N HIS A 55 -28.28 -6.69 12.47
CA HIS A 55 -27.13 -6.16 11.74
C HIS A 55 -26.57 -4.89 12.36
N LEU A 56 -27.43 -3.95 12.74
CA LEU A 56 -27.01 -2.72 13.39
C LEU A 56 -26.35 -2.97 14.74
N ASN A 57 -26.87 -3.89 15.56
CA ASN A 57 -26.24 -4.26 16.84
C ASN A 57 -24.86 -4.89 16.62
N THR A 58 -24.70 -5.70 15.57
CA THR A 58 -23.41 -6.30 15.20
C THR A 58 -22.39 -5.23 14.79
N LEU A 59 -22.79 -4.28 13.95
CA LEU A 59 -21.93 -3.17 13.51
C LEU A 59 -21.58 -2.22 14.67
N GLU A 60 -22.52 -1.99 15.59
CA GLU A 60 -22.32 -1.15 16.77
C GLU A 60 -21.32 -1.80 17.75
N ALA A 61 -21.40 -3.13 17.93
CA ALA A 61 -20.50 -3.88 18.80
C ALA A 61 -19.02 -3.79 18.37
N VAL A 62 -18.74 -3.61 17.07
CA VAL A 62 -17.38 -3.42 16.53
C VAL A 62 -17.03 -1.94 16.28
N GLY A 63 -17.88 -1.03 16.77
CA GLY A 63 -17.67 0.42 16.70
C GLY A 63 -17.81 1.02 15.31
N MET A 64 -18.43 0.33 14.35
CA MET A 64 -18.60 0.83 12.98
C MET A 64 -19.73 1.84 12.87
N VAL A 65 -20.80 1.68 13.64
CA VAL A 65 -21.93 2.61 13.66
C VAL A 65 -22.21 3.09 15.08
N SER A 66 -22.88 4.23 15.18
CA SER A 66 -23.44 4.74 16.43
C SER A 66 -24.86 5.23 16.21
N ARG A 67 -25.65 5.27 17.30
CA ARG A 67 -27.03 5.74 17.29
C ARG A 67 -27.17 7.05 18.05
N SER A 68 -27.88 8.00 17.47
CA SER A 68 -28.30 9.24 18.11
C SER A 68 -29.82 9.36 18.07
N ARG A 69 -30.41 10.12 19.00
CA ARG A 69 -31.84 10.45 18.96
C ARG A 69 -32.04 11.76 18.19
N SER A 70 -33.18 11.85 17.50
CA SER A 70 -33.63 13.08 16.84
C SER A 70 -33.76 14.21 17.86
N GLU A 71 -33.22 15.39 17.55
CA GLU A 71 -33.40 16.61 18.34
C GLU A 71 -34.85 17.14 18.25
N ALA A 72 -35.57 16.85 17.17
CA ALA A 72 -36.90 17.41 16.93
C ALA A 72 -37.95 16.90 17.93
N ASP A 73 -38.03 15.58 18.13
CA ASP A 73 -39.06 14.95 18.96
C ASP A 73 -38.53 13.80 19.84
N LYS A 74 -37.24 13.45 19.73
CA LYS A 74 -36.58 12.32 20.40
C LYS A 74 -37.24 10.95 20.16
N ARG A 75 -38.20 10.83 19.23
CA ARG A 75 -38.89 9.59 18.89
C ARG A 75 -38.13 8.77 17.87
N ARG A 76 -37.51 9.43 16.89
CA ARG A 76 -36.67 8.76 15.88
C ARG A 76 -35.24 8.63 16.38
N SER A 77 -34.62 7.49 16.09
CA SER A 77 -33.17 7.31 16.20
C SER A 77 -32.55 7.30 14.82
N TYR A 78 -31.41 7.96 14.68
CA TYR A 78 -30.57 7.91 13.48
C TYR A 78 -29.35 7.06 13.75
N VAL A 79 -28.98 6.26 12.75
CA VAL A 79 -27.75 5.52 12.69
C VAL A 79 -26.79 6.33 11.83
N ARG A 80 -25.56 6.49 12.32
CA ARG A 80 -24.48 7.12 11.57
C ARG A 80 -23.27 6.21 11.52
N LEU A 81 -22.47 6.35 10.47
CA LEU A 81 -21.14 5.77 10.44
C LEU A 81 -20.24 6.48 11.46
N SER A 82 -19.50 5.70 12.24
CA SER A 82 -18.52 6.25 13.19
C SER A 82 -17.35 6.89 12.41
N PRO A 83 -16.74 7.99 12.89
CA PRO A 83 -15.67 8.67 12.15
C PRO A 83 -14.50 7.77 11.74
N THR A 84 -14.14 6.80 12.60
CA THR A 84 -13.03 5.86 12.40
C THR A 84 -13.51 4.47 11.98
N ALA A 85 -14.73 4.35 11.45
CA ALA A 85 -15.34 3.05 11.13
C ALA A 85 -14.59 2.31 10.02
N LEU A 86 -14.08 3.06 9.04
CA LEU A 86 -13.38 2.52 7.87
C LEU A 86 -11.86 2.52 8.02
N ASP A 87 -11.33 3.13 9.08
CA ASP A 87 -9.91 3.20 9.35
C ASP A 87 -9.31 1.81 9.55
N GLY A 88 -8.19 1.56 8.88
CA GLY A 88 -7.42 0.34 9.01
C GLY A 88 -8.09 -0.91 8.46
N LEU A 89 -9.19 -0.81 7.71
CA LEU A 89 -9.82 -1.96 7.05
C LEU A 89 -9.03 -2.47 5.85
N ILE A 90 -8.24 -1.61 5.21
CA ILE A 90 -7.37 -2.02 4.11
C ILE A 90 -6.09 -2.61 4.73
N PRO A 91 -5.71 -3.86 4.39
CA PRO A 91 -4.41 -4.39 4.78
C PRO A 91 -3.29 -3.55 4.19
N GLY A 92 -2.51 -2.92 5.06
CA GLY A 92 -1.31 -2.20 4.70
C GLY A 92 -0.40 -2.14 5.91
N VAL A 93 0.74 -2.81 5.84
CA VAL A 93 1.84 -2.53 6.76
C VAL A 93 2.39 -1.17 6.34
N VAL A 94 2.45 -0.22 7.26
CA VAL A 94 3.17 1.04 7.07
C VAL A 94 4.53 0.84 7.70
N GLU A 95 5.57 0.87 6.88
CA GLU A 95 6.95 0.82 7.33
C GLU A 95 7.52 2.23 7.35
N HIS A 96 8.57 2.43 8.13
CA HIS A 96 9.30 3.69 8.23
C HIS A 96 10.64 3.58 7.53
N ALA A 97 11.02 4.60 6.75
CA ALA A 97 12.31 4.64 6.07
C ALA A 97 12.90 6.05 6.08
N GLU A 98 14.18 6.16 6.42
CA GLU A 98 14.96 7.39 6.20
C GLU A 98 15.34 7.54 4.72
N ARG A 99 15.60 6.41 4.05
CA ARG A 99 15.97 6.33 2.63
C ARG A 99 15.64 4.95 2.08
N VAL A 100 15.29 4.87 0.80
CA VAL A 100 15.06 3.61 0.07
C VAL A 100 16.24 3.30 -0.85
N VAL A 101 16.78 2.08 -0.79
CA VAL A 101 17.89 1.65 -1.65
C VAL A 101 17.42 0.52 -2.56
N PHE A 102 17.37 0.78 -3.87
CA PHE A 102 17.03 -0.23 -4.87
C PHE A 102 18.28 -0.98 -5.31
N VAL A 103 18.23 -2.31 -5.28
CA VAL A 103 19.39 -3.16 -5.56
C VAL A 103 19.07 -4.16 -6.66
N CYS A 104 19.92 -4.19 -7.69
CA CYS A 104 19.98 -5.32 -8.62
C CYS A 104 21.41 -5.85 -8.72
N THR A 105 21.69 -6.82 -9.59
CA THR A 105 23.05 -7.36 -9.73
C THR A 105 24.02 -6.29 -10.26
N ALA A 106 23.73 -5.77 -11.45
CA ALA A 106 24.68 -4.92 -12.20
C ALA A 106 24.54 -3.42 -11.94
N ASN A 107 23.49 -2.97 -11.25
CA ASN A 107 23.12 -1.55 -11.12
C ASN A 107 23.13 -0.76 -12.44
N SER A 108 22.86 -1.44 -13.57
CA SER A 108 22.88 -0.86 -14.91
C SER A 108 21.50 -0.61 -15.51
N ALA A 109 20.43 -1.18 -14.95
CA ALA A 109 19.09 -1.09 -15.52
C ALA A 109 17.98 -1.00 -14.44
N ARG A 110 17.51 -2.14 -13.92
CA ARG A 110 16.34 -2.22 -13.03
C ARG A 110 16.39 -1.26 -11.83
N SER A 111 17.45 -1.31 -11.03
CA SER A 111 17.59 -0.46 -9.85
C SER A 111 17.75 1.03 -10.18
N GLN A 112 18.31 1.37 -11.34
CA GLN A 112 18.45 2.75 -11.83
C GLN A 112 17.08 3.33 -12.17
N LEU A 113 16.30 2.58 -12.96
CA LEU A 113 14.92 2.94 -13.30
C LEU A 113 14.06 3.04 -12.03
N ALA A 114 14.23 2.12 -11.08
CA ALA A 114 13.47 2.10 -9.83
C ALA A 114 13.72 3.34 -8.96
N ALA A 115 14.99 3.71 -8.74
CA ALA A 115 15.33 4.89 -7.93
C ALA A 115 14.84 6.20 -8.58
N ALA A 116 14.93 6.30 -9.90
CA ALA A 116 14.42 7.45 -10.64
C ALA A 116 12.89 7.55 -10.56
N LEU A 117 12.17 6.42 -10.72
CA LEU A 117 10.71 6.36 -10.56
C LEU A 117 10.27 6.73 -9.14
N TRP A 118 10.99 6.24 -8.13
CA TRP A 118 10.69 6.55 -6.73
C TRP A 118 10.73 8.05 -6.45
N LYS A 119 11.74 8.74 -6.98
CA LYS A 119 11.90 10.20 -6.82
C LYS A 119 10.70 11.01 -7.34
N GLN A 120 9.96 10.49 -8.32
CA GLN A 120 8.74 11.15 -8.81
C GLN A 120 7.52 10.93 -7.89
N GLN A 121 7.53 9.88 -7.06
CA GLN A 121 6.36 9.44 -6.29
C GLN A 121 6.48 9.65 -4.78
N SER A 122 7.70 9.84 -4.25
CA SER A 122 7.93 9.96 -2.82
C SER A 122 8.96 11.03 -2.49
N ALA A 123 8.76 11.70 -1.35
CA ALA A 123 9.72 12.63 -0.77
C ALA A 123 10.84 11.90 0.01
N ILE A 124 10.66 10.61 0.32
CA ILE A 124 11.69 9.80 0.97
C ILE A 124 12.86 9.66 -0.02
N PRO A 125 14.10 10.02 0.37
CA PRO A 125 15.27 9.88 -0.48
C PRO A 125 15.41 8.47 -1.05
N ALA A 126 15.93 8.35 -2.27
CA ALA A 126 16.25 7.07 -2.88
C ALA A 126 17.67 7.03 -3.43
N ALA A 127 18.27 5.84 -3.39
CA ALA A 127 19.53 5.52 -4.06
C ALA A 127 19.41 4.17 -4.78
N SER A 128 20.35 3.91 -5.69
CA SER A 128 20.48 2.62 -6.34
C SER A 128 21.90 2.06 -6.21
N GLY A 129 22.00 0.72 -6.08
CA GLY A 129 23.26 0.00 -5.97
C GLY A 129 23.23 -1.38 -6.63
N GLY A 130 24.42 -2.00 -6.73
CA GLY A 130 24.65 -3.29 -7.37
C GLY A 130 25.46 -4.22 -6.49
N THR A 131 25.13 -5.51 -6.48
CA THR A 131 25.99 -6.51 -5.82
C THR A 131 27.25 -6.79 -6.64
N HIS A 132 27.15 -6.75 -7.97
CA HIS A 132 28.25 -6.85 -8.92
C HIS A 132 28.11 -5.77 -10.01
N PRO A 133 28.41 -4.49 -9.72
CA PRO A 133 28.10 -3.39 -10.61
C PRO A 133 28.81 -3.47 -11.96
N SER A 134 28.08 -3.12 -13.02
CA SER A 134 28.65 -2.93 -14.36
C SER A 134 29.45 -1.63 -14.45
N PRO A 135 30.34 -1.46 -15.44
CA PRO A 135 31.08 -0.22 -15.63
C PRO A 135 30.22 0.99 -16.03
N ARG A 136 29.05 0.75 -16.64
CA ARG A 136 28.15 1.79 -17.18
C ARG A 136 26.68 1.38 -17.06
N ILE A 137 25.81 2.38 -17.08
CA ILE A 137 24.36 2.17 -17.24
C ILE A 137 24.12 1.57 -18.63
N ASP A 138 23.19 0.63 -18.71
CA ASP A 138 22.83 -0.03 -19.95
C ASP A 138 22.11 0.94 -20.89
N ASP A 139 22.50 0.95 -22.17
CA ASP A 139 21.93 1.86 -23.17
C ASP A 139 20.41 1.66 -23.34
N GLY A 140 19.92 0.43 -23.17
CA GLY A 140 18.49 0.13 -23.21
C GLY A 140 17.73 0.73 -22.03
N ALA A 141 18.35 0.83 -20.86
CA ALA A 141 17.77 1.48 -19.69
C ALA A 141 17.74 3.00 -19.85
N VAL A 142 18.80 3.60 -20.41
CA VAL A 142 18.83 5.03 -20.76
C VAL A 142 17.74 5.35 -21.78
N ALA A 143 17.67 4.59 -22.87
CA ALA A 143 16.67 4.79 -23.90
C ALA A 143 15.23 4.60 -23.37
N ALA A 144 15.01 3.67 -22.44
CA ALA A 144 13.71 3.52 -21.79
C ALA A 144 13.37 4.71 -20.91
N ALA A 145 14.32 5.18 -20.11
CA ALA A 145 14.12 6.37 -19.29
C ALA A 145 13.76 7.59 -20.16
N GLU A 146 14.45 7.79 -21.29
CA GLU A 146 14.12 8.84 -22.26
C GLU A 146 12.71 8.69 -22.86
N ARG A 147 12.34 7.48 -23.31
CA ARG A 147 10.99 7.21 -23.86
C ARG A 147 9.88 7.52 -22.87
N HIS A 148 10.10 7.29 -21.57
CA HIS A 148 9.13 7.53 -20.51
C HIS A 148 9.31 8.87 -19.80
N HIS A 149 10.17 9.75 -20.31
CA HIS A 149 10.47 11.06 -19.72
C HIS A 149 10.94 10.98 -18.25
N LEU A 150 11.67 9.92 -17.93
CA LEU A 150 12.24 9.65 -16.61
C LEU A 150 13.68 10.17 -16.55
N ALA A 151 13.97 11.08 -15.64
CA ALA A 151 15.32 11.53 -15.37
C ALA A 151 16.05 10.54 -14.46
N LEU A 152 17.05 9.82 -14.98
CA LEU A 152 17.88 8.93 -14.17
C LEU A 152 18.63 9.73 -13.10
N THR A 153 18.67 9.18 -11.89
CA THR A 153 19.20 9.86 -10.69
C THR A 153 20.71 9.72 -10.52
N ASP A 154 21.30 8.62 -10.99
CA ASP A 154 22.72 8.33 -10.83
C ASP A 154 23.46 8.37 -12.17
N ALA A 155 24.68 8.92 -12.16
CA ALA A 155 25.51 9.04 -13.35
C ALA A 155 26.26 7.74 -13.72
N ARG A 156 26.34 6.77 -12.80
CA ARG A 156 27.06 5.51 -13.00
C ARG A 156 26.58 4.42 -12.03
N PRO A 157 26.77 3.14 -12.39
CA PRO A 157 26.57 2.06 -11.43
C PRO A 157 27.50 2.16 -10.21
N ARG A 158 27.02 1.78 -9.03
CA ARG A 158 27.78 1.79 -7.76
C ARG A 158 27.63 0.47 -7.02
N ALA A 159 28.68 0.09 -6.28
CA ALA A 159 28.60 -1.08 -5.40
C ALA A 159 27.69 -0.79 -4.21
N LEU A 160 26.86 -1.77 -3.85
CA LEU A 160 25.94 -1.62 -2.73
C LEU A 160 26.70 -1.34 -1.42
N SER A 161 27.83 -2.01 -1.22
CA SER A 161 28.69 -1.84 -0.05
C SER A 161 29.23 -0.42 0.13
N GLU A 162 29.26 0.39 -0.93
CA GLU A 162 29.71 1.78 -0.88
C GLU A 162 28.61 2.76 -0.44
N ILE A 163 27.34 2.36 -0.54
CA ILE A 163 26.20 3.28 -0.37
C ILE A 163 25.23 2.89 0.73
N ILE A 164 25.20 1.61 1.13
CA ILE A 164 24.22 1.10 2.10
C ILE A 164 24.58 1.53 3.53
N THR A 165 23.55 1.83 4.30
CA THR A 165 23.60 2.18 5.72
C THR A 165 22.58 1.35 6.50
N PRO A 166 22.74 1.18 7.83
CA PRO A 166 21.82 0.37 8.63
C PRO A 166 20.36 0.84 8.66
N ASN A 167 20.10 2.12 8.36
CA ASN A 167 18.77 2.71 8.39
C ASN A 167 18.06 2.69 7.03
N ASP A 168 18.69 2.13 6.00
CA ASP A 168 18.08 2.06 4.67
C ASP A 168 17.00 0.99 4.58
N PHE A 169 15.91 1.32 3.89
CA PHE A 169 14.93 0.35 3.45
C PHE A 169 15.38 -0.23 2.09
N VAL A 170 15.89 -1.46 2.11
CA VAL A 170 16.50 -2.13 0.97
C VAL A 170 15.43 -2.88 0.16
N VAL A 171 15.28 -2.52 -1.11
CA VAL A 171 14.42 -3.20 -2.07
C VAL A 171 15.28 -3.88 -3.13
N THR A 172 15.33 -5.21 -3.09
CA THR A 172 15.98 -6.00 -4.15
C THR A 172 15.02 -6.16 -5.32
N VAL A 173 15.48 -5.88 -6.54
CA VAL A 173 14.65 -5.91 -7.76
C VAL A 173 15.07 -7.00 -8.74
N CYS A 174 15.90 -7.95 -8.30
CA CYS A 174 16.23 -9.17 -9.01
C CYS A 174 16.63 -10.29 -8.06
N ASP A 175 16.42 -11.53 -8.50
CA ASP A 175 16.57 -12.73 -7.67
C ASP A 175 18.03 -12.92 -7.22
N ASN A 176 19.00 -12.81 -8.13
CA ASN A 176 20.42 -12.93 -7.78
C ASN A 176 20.86 -11.96 -6.66
N ALA A 177 20.44 -10.70 -6.72
CA ALA A 177 20.81 -9.73 -5.68
C ALA A 177 20.11 -10.04 -4.36
N HIS A 178 18.89 -10.57 -4.41
CA HIS A 178 18.14 -11.00 -3.23
C HIS A 178 18.80 -12.20 -2.56
N GLU A 179 19.17 -13.22 -3.33
CA GLU A 179 19.83 -14.43 -2.83
C GLU A 179 21.19 -14.12 -2.21
N GLU A 180 21.99 -13.23 -2.83
CA GLU A 180 23.29 -12.83 -2.29
C GLU A 180 23.18 -12.02 -0.99
N LEU A 181 22.13 -11.20 -0.84
CA LEU A 181 21.91 -10.39 0.36
C LEU A 181 21.22 -11.16 1.50
N GLY A 182 20.44 -12.20 1.18
CA GLY A 182 19.68 -12.96 2.15
C GLY A 182 18.79 -12.07 3.02
N VAL A 183 18.98 -12.12 4.35
CA VAL A 183 18.14 -11.42 5.35
C VAL A 183 18.39 -9.91 5.43
N THR A 184 19.35 -9.35 4.68
CA THR A 184 19.61 -7.90 4.68
C THR A 184 18.67 -7.10 3.79
N GLY A 185 17.87 -7.75 2.94
CA GLY A 185 16.82 -7.08 2.16
C GLY A 185 15.51 -6.95 2.93
N ASN A 186 14.91 -5.75 2.98
CA ASN A 186 13.59 -5.55 3.56
C ASN A 186 12.46 -6.05 2.64
N LEU A 187 12.64 -5.88 1.33
CA LEU A 187 11.65 -6.27 0.32
C LEU A 187 12.33 -6.83 -0.93
N HIS A 188 11.63 -7.75 -1.60
CA HIS A 188 12.08 -8.34 -2.84
C HIS A 188 11.01 -8.30 -3.94
N TRP A 189 11.41 -7.88 -5.13
CA TRP A 189 10.65 -7.94 -6.37
C TRP A 189 11.41 -8.76 -7.40
N SER A 190 10.87 -9.93 -7.76
CA SER A 190 11.38 -10.72 -8.87
C SER A 190 11.00 -10.07 -10.19
N ILE A 191 11.92 -9.28 -10.76
CA ILE A 191 11.74 -8.58 -12.03
C ILE A 191 12.72 -9.17 -13.06
N PRO A 192 12.20 -9.71 -14.19
CA PRO A 192 13.03 -10.25 -15.27
C PRO A 192 14.13 -9.27 -15.71
N ASP A 193 15.27 -9.82 -16.14
CA ASP A 193 16.39 -8.98 -16.57
C ASP A 193 16.18 -8.47 -18.01
N PRO A 194 15.89 -7.17 -18.22
CA PRO A 194 15.69 -6.65 -19.57
C PRO A 194 16.99 -6.66 -20.38
N VAL A 195 18.15 -6.61 -19.74
CA VAL A 195 19.46 -6.60 -20.42
C VAL A 195 19.72 -7.92 -21.13
N ARG A 196 19.32 -9.05 -20.50
CA ARG A 196 19.42 -10.38 -21.12
C ARG A 196 18.54 -10.52 -22.37
N ILE A 197 17.39 -9.85 -22.39
CA ILE A 197 16.45 -9.89 -23.53
C ILE A 197 16.90 -8.89 -24.61
N GLY A 198 17.40 -7.72 -24.23
CA GLY A 198 18.04 -6.76 -25.13
C GLY A 198 17.09 -6.03 -26.08
N THR A 199 15.77 -6.03 -25.83
CA THR A 199 14.77 -5.35 -26.67
C THR A 199 14.13 -4.16 -25.96
N ALA A 200 13.76 -3.12 -26.70
CA ALA A 200 13.07 -1.95 -26.13
C ALA A 200 11.80 -2.34 -25.36
N ALA A 201 11.02 -3.28 -25.89
CA ALA A 201 9.81 -3.81 -25.24
C ALA A 201 10.10 -4.47 -23.88
N ALA A 202 11.25 -5.14 -23.71
CA ALA A 202 11.63 -5.73 -22.43
C ALA A 202 11.94 -4.67 -21.37
N PHE A 203 12.62 -3.59 -21.78
CA PHE A 203 12.86 -2.45 -20.90
C PHE A 203 11.58 -1.70 -20.55
N ASP A 204 10.67 -1.51 -21.52
CA ASP A 204 9.37 -0.87 -21.27
C ASP A 204 8.48 -1.72 -20.34
N THR A 205 8.51 -3.04 -20.52
CA THR A 205 7.83 -3.98 -19.60
C THR A 205 8.40 -3.87 -18.18
N THR A 206 9.74 -3.81 -18.07
CA THR A 206 10.42 -3.64 -16.78
C THR A 206 10.05 -2.31 -16.12
N TYR A 207 10.02 -1.22 -16.90
CA TYR A 207 9.60 0.09 -16.43
C TYR A 207 8.17 0.06 -15.89
N ALA A 208 7.21 -0.50 -16.65
CA ALA A 208 5.81 -0.57 -16.25
C ALA A 208 5.62 -1.37 -14.94
N GLU A 209 6.32 -2.49 -14.79
CA GLU A 209 6.24 -3.29 -13.57
C GLU A 209 6.88 -2.57 -12.37
N LEU A 210 8.01 -1.88 -12.57
CA LEU A 210 8.61 -1.04 -11.52
C LEU A 210 7.68 0.11 -11.11
N GLN A 211 7.10 0.80 -12.07
CA GLN A 211 6.19 1.91 -11.82
C GLN A 211 5.00 1.45 -10.97
N ARG A 212 4.36 0.34 -11.35
CA ARG A 212 3.25 -0.25 -10.61
C ARG A 212 3.64 -0.58 -9.17
N ARG A 213 4.75 -1.30 -8.98
CA ARG A 213 5.22 -1.70 -7.64
C ARG A 213 5.60 -0.52 -6.76
N ILE A 214 6.19 0.52 -7.35
CA ILE A 214 6.53 1.75 -6.65
C ILE A 214 5.25 2.51 -6.25
N SER A 215 4.25 2.61 -7.14
CA SER A 215 2.95 3.21 -6.80
C SER A 215 2.21 2.47 -5.69
N ASP A 216 2.38 1.16 -5.60
CA ASP A 216 1.81 0.35 -4.52
C ASP A 216 2.58 0.52 -3.19
N LEU A 217 3.91 0.66 -3.25
CA LEU A 217 4.79 0.74 -2.08
C LEU A 217 4.88 2.15 -1.49
N ALA A 218 4.99 3.20 -2.30
CA ALA A 218 5.25 4.56 -1.84
C ALA A 218 4.24 5.06 -0.78
N PRO A 219 2.91 4.82 -0.92
CA PRO A 219 1.94 5.20 0.11
C PRO A 219 2.06 4.42 1.42
N ARG A 220 2.83 3.32 1.43
CA ARG A 220 3.03 2.42 2.58
C ARG A 220 4.38 2.66 3.28
N LEU A 221 5.20 3.59 2.79
CA LEU A 221 6.42 4.02 3.46
C LEU A 221 6.23 5.44 4.00
N ALA A 222 6.36 5.58 5.32
CA ALA A 222 6.40 6.87 6.00
C ALA A 222 7.86 7.30 6.21
N ALA A 223 8.13 8.60 6.09
CA ALA A 223 9.42 9.15 6.48
C ALA A 223 9.66 8.90 7.98
N SER A 224 10.90 8.54 8.33
CA SER A 224 11.36 8.40 9.73
C SER A 224 11.84 9.73 10.28
#